data_AF-A0A177LYK1-F1
#
_entry.id   AF-A0A177LYK1-F1
#
_cell.length_a   1.000
_cell.length_b   1.000
_cell.length_c   1.000
_cell.angle_alpha   90.00
_cell.angle_beta   90.00
_cell.angle_gamma   90.00
#
_symmetry.space_group_name_H-M   'P 1'
#
loop_
_entity.id
_entity.type
_entity.pdbx_description
1 polymer ?
#
loop_
_entity_poly.entity_id
_entity_poly.type
_entity_poly.pdbx_seq_one_letter_code
_entity_poly.pdbx_strand_id
1 'polypeptide(L)'
;MFTRIYRLEWMSVVGLLAISLSFSILADEKFATAICGETTVEVKADQAPDARLALSKIILSAKSKTESIRLVFDNTVDDPRGAEYFLAACLKGKDQRSYIVFQNYCGGSGCHDLDNFGIIDAVSLRVLLAPSDNNRPIADQIIGYSVPPLFDYKDRFFGFDH
;
A
#
# COMPACT_ATOMS: atom_id res chain seq x y z
N MET A 1 40.43 42.73 -5.09
CA MET A 1 41.77 43.01 -5.65
C MET A 1 42.57 41.71 -5.56
N PHE A 2 42.96 41.19 -6.73
CA PHE A 2 43.95 40.12 -7.01
C PHE A 2 45.16 40.16 -6.03
N THR A 3 45.87 39.10 -5.61
CA THR A 3 46.25 37.81 -6.23
C THR A 3 46.90 36.93 -5.14
N ARG A 4 46.80 35.59 -5.23
CA ARG A 4 47.99 34.75 -5.00
C ARG A 4 47.87 33.46 -5.82
N ILE A 5 48.76 33.36 -6.81
CA ILE A 5 49.00 32.17 -7.63
C ILE A 5 49.99 31.29 -6.86
N TYR A 6 49.73 29.98 -6.83
CA TYR A 6 50.79 28.98 -6.70
C TYR A 6 50.60 27.90 -7.75
N ARG A 7 51.69 27.67 -8.49
CA ARG A 7 51.91 26.64 -9.50
C ARG A 7 52.62 25.48 -8.78
N LEU A 8 52.19 24.24 -8.98
CA LEU A 8 53.03 23.03 -8.89
C LEU A 8 52.22 21.88 -9.52
N GLU A 9 52.51 21.56 -10.77
CA GLU A 9 53.35 20.43 -11.22
C GLU A 9 52.59 19.10 -11.28
N TRP A 10 52.59 18.54 -12.49
CA TRP A 10 51.96 17.30 -12.87
C TRP A 10 52.75 16.11 -12.31
N MET A 11 52.08 15.24 -11.57
CA MET A 11 52.49 13.85 -11.44
C MET A 11 51.26 12.96 -11.66
N SER A 12 51.23 12.34 -12.83
CA SER A 12 50.32 11.23 -13.12
C SER A 12 50.56 10.10 -12.14
N VAL A 13 49.54 9.76 -11.34
CA VAL A 13 49.47 8.45 -10.68
C VAL A 13 48.22 7.74 -11.17
N VAL A 14 48.53 6.66 -11.87
CA VAL A 14 47.70 5.60 -12.42
C VAL A 14 46.50 5.29 -11.52
N GLY A 15 45.33 5.27 -12.17
CA GLY A 15 44.05 5.05 -11.52
C GLY A 15 43.96 3.71 -10.77
N LEU A 16 43.44 3.81 -9.56
CA LEU A 16 42.57 2.81 -8.95
C LEU A 16 41.39 3.58 -8.35
N LEU A 17 40.43 3.93 -9.20
CA LEU A 17 39.07 4.23 -8.73
C LEU A 17 38.45 2.90 -8.34
N ALA A 18 38.71 2.47 -7.10
CA ALA A 18 37.78 1.59 -6.42
C ALA A 18 36.49 2.39 -6.22
N ILE A 19 35.58 2.30 -7.19
CA ILE A 19 34.21 2.75 -7.03
C ILE A 19 33.62 1.82 -5.98
N SER A 20 33.69 2.22 -4.72
CA SER A 20 32.83 1.68 -3.68
C SER A 20 31.41 2.00 -4.08
N LEU A 21 30.79 1.09 -4.84
CA LEU A 21 29.36 0.93 -4.89
C LEU A 21 28.95 0.54 -3.48
N SER A 22 28.85 1.54 -2.61
CA SER A 22 28.07 1.44 -1.39
C SER A 22 26.64 1.26 -1.86
N PHE A 23 26.25 0.00 -2.11
CA PHE A 23 24.86 -0.37 -2.04
C PHE A 23 24.48 -0.10 -0.59
N SER A 24 23.96 1.10 -0.33
CA SER A 24 23.09 1.31 0.80
C SER A 24 21.94 0.35 0.57
N ILE A 25 22.06 -0.85 1.14
CA ILE A 25 20.92 -1.71 1.45
C ILE A 25 20.21 -0.93 2.55
N LEU A 26 19.50 0.11 2.14
CA LEU A 26 18.47 0.72 2.96
C LEU A 26 17.40 -0.35 3.05
N ALA A 27 17.18 -0.82 4.27
CA ALA A 27 16.08 -1.69 4.61
C ALA A 27 14.82 -1.18 3.89
N ASP A 28 14.25 -2.05 3.07
CA ASP A 28 13.00 -1.81 2.33
C ASP A 28 11.90 -1.67 3.39
N GLU A 29 11.65 -0.45 3.86
CA GLU A 29 10.60 -0.20 4.84
C GLU A 29 9.26 -0.53 4.17
N LYS A 30 8.62 -1.58 4.70
CA LYS A 30 7.43 -2.27 4.21
C LYS A 30 6.21 -1.35 4.03
N PHE A 31 6.24 -0.54 2.99
CA PHE A 31 5.14 0.32 2.54
C PHE A 31 4.81 -0.03 1.09
N ALA A 32 3.57 -0.44 0.85
CA ALA A 32 3.13 -0.82 -0.48
C ALA A 32 2.71 0.44 -1.25
N THR A 33 3.47 0.76 -2.29
CA THR A 33 3.03 1.70 -3.33
C THR A 33 2.65 0.91 -4.57
N ALA A 34 1.44 1.16 -5.08
CA ALA A 34 0.94 0.51 -6.28
C ALA A 34 0.31 1.54 -7.23
N ILE A 35 0.25 1.18 -8.50
CA ILE A 35 -0.49 1.94 -9.50
C ILE A 35 -1.81 1.24 -9.76
N CYS A 36 -2.93 1.96 -9.61
CA CYS A 36 -4.26 1.48 -9.92
C CYS A 36 -4.91 2.37 -10.98
N GLY A 37 -4.89 1.92 -12.24
CA GLY A 37 -5.21 2.77 -13.37
C GLY A 37 -4.15 3.87 -13.52
N GLU A 38 -4.55 5.14 -13.40
CA GLU A 38 -3.64 6.30 -13.40
C GLU A 38 -3.35 6.84 -11.99
N THR A 39 -3.83 6.15 -10.95
CA THR A 39 -3.76 6.62 -9.56
C THR A 39 -2.67 5.91 -8.80
N THR A 40 -1.84 6.67 -8.11
CA THR A 40 -0.87 6.14 -7.15
C THR A 40 -1.57 5.86 -5.83
N VAL A 41 -1.45 4.64 -5.35
CA VAL A 41 -2.01 4.18 -4.08
C VAL A 41 -0.87 3.83 -3.16
N GLU A 42 -0.95 4.28 -1.91
CA GLU A 42 0.02 4.02 -0.87
C GLU A 42 -0.69 3.53 0.38
N VAL A 43 -0.23 2.41 0.94
CA VAL A 43 -0.74 1.87 2.21
C VAL A 43 0.38 1.86 3.24
N LYS A 44 0.14 2.49 4.39
CA LYS A 44 1.11 2.62 5.50
C LYS A 44 0.50 2.32 6.86
N ALA A 45 1.31 1.91 7.82
CA ALA A 45 0.95 1.98 9.23
C ALA A 45 1.34 3.36 9.81
N ASP A 46 0.51 3.94 10.67
CA ASP A 46 0.70 5.25 11.33
C ASP A 46 1.78 5.20 12.44
N GLN A 47 2.12 4.01 12.94
CA GLN A 47 3.20 3.79 13.91
C GLN A 47 4.15 2.70 13.43
N ALA A 48 5.41 2.77 13.88
CA ALA A 48 6.49 1.86 13.49
C ALA A 48 5.98 0.42 13.47
N PRO A 49 6.22 -0.34 12.38
CA PRO A 49 5.55 -1.60 12.15
C PRO A 49 5.93 -2.57 13.26
N ASP A 50 5.01 -2.80 14.20
CA ASP A 50 4.97 -4.12 14.80
C ASP A 50 4.63 -5.07 13.65
N ALA A 51 5.21 -6.26 13.64
CA ALA A 51 5.15 -7.20 12.52
C ALA A 51 3.72 -7.65 12.17
N ARG A 52 2.72 -7.16 12.89
CA ARG A 52 1.29 -7.40 12.77
C ARG A 52 0.58 -6.06 12.59
N LEU A 53 0.37 -5.67 11.33
CA LEU A 53 -0.56 -4.60 10.90
C LEU A 53 -1.97 -4.75 11.50
N ALA A 54 -2.26 -5.93 12.04
CA ALA A 54 -3.47 -6.21 12.78
C ALA A 54 -3.62 -5.40 14.08
N LEU A 55 -2.56 -4.76 14.58
CA LEU A 55 -2.57 -3.98 15.83
C LEU A 55 -2.28 -2.48 15.63
N SER A 56 -2.36 -1.97 14.39
CA SER A 56 -1.92 -0.59 14.07
C SER A 56 -3.00 0.24 13.40
N LYS A 57 -2.85 1.57 13.43
CA LYS A 57 -3.61 2.45 12.54
C LYS A 57 -3.06 2.35 11.13
N ILE A 58 -3.93 2.18 10.16
CA ILE A 58 -3.58 1.96 8.75
C ILE A 58 -4.04 3.17 7.95
N ILE A 59 -3.16 3.67 7.10
CA ILE A 59 -3.39 4.83 6.27
C ILE A 59 -3.38 4.36 4.81
N LEU A 60 -4.53 4.46 4.16
CA LEU A 60 -4.63 4.32 2.70
C LEU A 60 -4.67 5.73 2.10
N SER A 61 -3.63 6.08 1.37
CA SER A 61 -3.57 7.31 0.61
C SER A 61 -3.67 6.99 -0.89
N ALA A 62 -4.48 7.74 -1.62
CA ALA A 62 -4.53 7.62 -3.07
C ALA A 62 -4.47 9.01 -3.70
N LYS A 63 -3.72 9.12 -4.79
CA LYS A 63 -3.49 10.38 -5.51
C LYS A 63 -3.65 10.16 -7.00
N SER A 64 -4.58 10.90 -7.59
CA SER A 64 -4.75 11.02 -9.03
C SER A 64 -4.08 12.32 -9.51
N LYS A 65 -4.29 12.69 -10.77
CA LYS A 65 -3.77 13.96 -11.32
C LYS A 65 -4.42 15.20 -10.69
N THR A 66 -5.67 15.08 -10.24
CA THR A 66 -6.49 16.22 -9.80
C THR A 66 -6.93 16.13 -8.35
N GLU A 67 -6.95 14.93 -7.78
CA GLU A 67 -7.54 14.64 -6.48
C GLU A 67 -6.55 13.86 -5.61
N SER A 68 -6.76 13.94 -4.30
CA SER A 68 -6.10 13.06 -3.34
C SER A 68 -7.04 12.73 -2.20
N ILE A 69 -7.03 11.48 -1.75
CA ILE A 69 -7.77 11.01 -0.58
C ILE A 69 -6.82 10.36 0.42
N ARG A 70 -7.12 10.50 1.71
CA ARG A 70 -6.46 9.80 2.80
C ARG A 70 -7.51 9.21 3.73
N LEU A 71 -7.53 7.89 3.84
CA LEU A 71 -8.37 7.13 4.76
C LEU A 71 -7.51 6.59 5.90
N VAL A 72 -8.01 6.70 7.13
CA VAL A 72 -7.36 6.14 8.32
C VAL A 72 -8.28 5.08 8.89
N PHE A 73 -7.78 3.86 8.97
CA PHE A 73 -8.43 2.72 9.60
C PHE A 73 -7.80 2.53 10.96
N ASP A 74 -8.62 2.60 12.01
CA ASP A 74 -8.17 2.28 13.35
C ASP A 74 -8.40 0.79 13.59
N ASN A 75 -7.30 0.03 13.50
CA ASN A 75 -7.29 -1.40 13.74
C ASN A 75 -6.52 -1.71 15.02
N THR A 76 -6.44 -0.75 15.95
CA THR A 76 -5.90 -0.99 17.28
C THR A 76 -6.94 -1.76 18.09
N VAL A 77 -6.53 -2.92 18.61
CA VAL A 77 -7.37 -3.79 19.43
C VAL A 77 -6.66 -4.14 20.73
N ASP A 78 -7.43 -4.27 21.82
CA ASP A 78 -6.90 -4.63 23.14
C ASP A 78 -6.46 -6.11 23.20
N ASP A 79 -7.15 -7.00 22.47
CA ASP A 79 -6.79 -8.42 22.35
C ASP A 79 -6.22 -8.70 20.95
N PRO A 80 -4.95 -9.12 20.83
CA PRO A 80 -4.34 -9.45 19.55
C PRO A 80 -5.02 -10.57 18.75
N ARG A 81 -5.94 -11.33 19.37
CA ARG A 81 -6.75 -12.35 18.69
C ARG A 81 -7.97 -11.76 17.98
N GLY A 82 -8.38 -10.53 18.33
CA GLY A 82 -9.43 -9.78 17.64
C GLY A 82 -8.89 -8.87 16.53
N ALA A 83 -7.60 -8.98 16.23
CA ALA A 83 -6.89 -8.13 15.30
C ALA A 83 -7.27 -8.48 13.85
N GLU A 84 -7.74 -7.51 13.07
CA GLU A 84 -8.10 -7.71 11.67
C GLU A 84 -6.88 -7.50 10.76
N TYR A 85 -6.79 -8.18 9.63
CA TYR A 85 -5.75 -7.95 8.64
C TYR A 85 -6.29 -7.02 7.57
N PHE A 86 -5.60 -5.90 7.32
CA PHE A 86 -5.96 -5.03 6.21
C PHE A 86 -5.27 -5.49 4.94
N LEU A 87 -6.07 -5.71 3.90
CA LEU A 87 -5.64 -6.17 2.60
C LEU A 87 -6.12 -5.17 1.56
N ALA A 88 -5.32 -4.92 0.52
CA ALA A 88 -5.70 -4.02 -0.56
C ALA A 88 -5.20 -4.53 -1.91
N ALA A 89 -6.02 -4.35 -2.93
CA ALA A 89 -5.78 -4.76 -4.31
C ALA A 89 -6.35 -3.74 -5.30
N CYS A 90 -5.80 -3.73 -6.50
CA CYS A 90 -6.35 -2.96 -7.61
C CYS A 90 -7.10 -3.94 -8.50
N LEU A 91 -8.42 -3.78 -8.57
CA LEU A 91 -9.26 -4.63 -9.40
C LEU A 91 -9.73 -3.85 -10.63
N LYS A 92 -9.83 -4.54 -11.76
CA LYS A 92 -10.46 -4.00 -12.96
C LYS A 92 -11.88 -4.55 -13.06
N GLY A 93 -12.87 -3.68 -12.96
CA GLY A 93 -14.27 -4.08 -13.03
C GLY A 93 -14.69 -4.56 -14.43
N LYS A 94 -15.89 -5.13 -14.51
CA LYS A 94 -16.51 -5.58 -15.77
C LYS A 94 -16.69 -4.42 -16.76
N ASP A 95 -16.89 -3.21 -16.25
CA ASP A 95 -16.98 -1.97 -17.02
C ASP A 95 -15.61 -1.40 -17.46
N GLN A 96 -14.53 -2.15 -17.26
CA GLN A 96 -13.15 -1.79 -17.58
C GLN A 96 -12.54 -0.66 -16.73
N ARG A 97 -13.25 -0.14 -15.72
CA ARG A 97 -12.67 0.83 -14.77
C ARG A 97 -11.79 0.15 -13.74
N SER A 98 -10.84 0.92 -13.19
CA SER A 98 -9.98 0.48 -12.10
C SER A 98 -10.57 0.91 -10.76
N TYR A 99 -10.51 -0.01 -9.79
CA TYR A 99 -11.03 0.16 -8.44
C TYR A 99 -9.95 -0.19 -7.43
N ILE A 100 -9.80 0.68 -6.42
CA ILE A 100 -9.02 0.36 -5.24
C ILE A 100 -9.97 -0.39 -4.31
N VAL A 101 -9.72 -1.68 -4.13
CA VAL A 101 -10.52 -2.55 -3.29
C VAL A 101 -9.68 -2.92 -2.08
N PHE A 102 -10.26 -2.78 -0.89
CA PHE A 102 -9.62 -3.16 0.35
C PHE A 102 -10.58 -3.96 1.20
N GLN A 103 -10.04 -4.77 2.10
CA GLN A 103 -10.81 -5.65 2.96
C GLN A 103 -10.12 -5.76 4.30
N ASN A 104 -10.91 -5.66 5.36
CA ASN A 104 -10.47 -6.05 6.70
C ASN A 104 -10.85 -7.52 6.91
N TYR A 105 -9.86 -8.35 7.18
CA TYR A 105 -10.02 -9.79 7.34
C TYR A 105 -9.72 -10.20 8.79
N CYS A 106 -10.72 -10.66 9.52
CA CYS A 106 -10.47 -11.30 10.81
C CYS A 106 -10.26 -12.81 10.61
N GLY A 107 -9.14 -13.37 11.06
CA GLY A 107 -8.80 -14.80 10.88
C GLY A 107 -9.30 -15.75 11.98
N GLY A 108 -10.23 -15.30 12.83
CA GLY A 108 -10.72 -16.04 14.00
C GLY A 108 -12.06 -16.75 13.73
N SER A 109 -12.31 -17.88 14.39
CA SER A 109 -13.50 -18.73 14.18
C SER A 109 -14.86 -18.12 14.56
N GLY A 110 -14.92 -16.83 14.87
CA GLY A 110 -16.12 -16.08 15.23
C GLY A 110 -16.36 -14.83 14.40
N CYS A 111 -15.59 -14.64 13.33
CA CYS A 111 -15.67 -13.46 12.47
C CYS A 111 -16.48 -13.76 11.19
N HIS A 112 -16.91 -12.70 10.51
CA HIS A 112 -17.57 -12.77 9.20
C HIS A 112 -16.55 -12.46 8.09
N ASP A 113 -15.64 -13.41 7.88
CA ASP A 113 -14.32 -13.18 7.25
C ASP A 113 -14.36 -13.02 5.72
N LEU A 114 -15.52 -13.27 5.11
CA LEU A 114 -15.69 -13.24 3.64
C LEU A 114 -16.32 -11.92 3.15
N ASP A 115 -16.67 -11.00 4.05
CA ASP A 115 -17.29 -9.71 3.77
C ASP A 115 -16.30 -8.55 4.10
N ASN A 116 -16.80 -7.37 4.46
CA ASN A 116 -16.00 -6.24 4.93
C ASN A 116 -15.16 -5.55 3.83
N PHE A 117 -15.73 -5.41 2.63
CA PHE A 117 -15.08 -4.76 1.49
C PHE A 117 -15.25 -3.24 1.52
N GLY A 118 -14.17 -2.51 1.26
CA GLY A 118 -14.22 -1.12 0.84
C GLY A 118 -13.85 -0.97 -0.63
N ILE A 119 -14.50 -0.05 -1.33
CA ILE A 119 -14.25 0.21 -2.75
C ILE A 119 -14.15 1.71 -3.00
N ILE A 120 -13.09 2.12 -3.71
CA ILE A 120 -12.88 3.48 -4.21
C ILE A 120 -12.74 3.42 -5.72
N ASP A 121 -13.44 4.30 -6.43
CA ASP A 121 -13.20 4.52 -7.86
C ASP A 121 -11.81 5.15 -8.06
N ALA A 122 -10.92 4.48 -8.77
CA ALA A 122 -9.51 4.90 -8.82
C ALA A 122 -9.33 6.25 -9.52
N VAL A 123 -10.22 6.65 -10.42
CA VAL A 123 -10.08 7.91 -11.19
C VAL A 123 -10.59 9.11 -10.38
N SER A 124 -11.83 9.01 -9.90
CA SER A 124 -12.50 10.09 -9.15
C SER A 124 -12.14 10.14 -7.67
N LEU A 125 -11.50 9.10 -7.15
CA LEU A 125 -11.21 8.89 -5.72
C LEU A 125 -12.46 8.93 -4.82
N ARG A 126 -13.64 8.73 -5.41
CA ARG A 126 -14.90 8.64 -4.65
C ARG A 126 -14.98 7.27 -3.97
N VAL A 127 -15.27 7.28 -2.67
CA VAL A 127 -15.64 6.06 -1.92
C VAL A 127 -17.00 5.59 -2.42
N LEU A 128 -17.03 4.38 -3.00
CA LEU A 128 -18.24 3.74 -3.53
C LEU A 128 -18.85 2.76 -2.52
N LEU A 129 -18.02 2.15 -1.69
CA LEU A 129 -18.44 1.21 -0.66
C LEU A 129 -17.56 1.38 0.58
N ALA A 130 -18.19 1.50 1.74
CA ALA A 130 -17.51 1.43 3.03
C ALA A 130 -17.54 -0.01 3.57
N PRO A 131 -16.51 -0.45 4.30
CA PRO A 131 -16.46 -1.79 4.90
C PRO A 131 -17.66 -2.07 5.82
N SER A 132 -18.25 -3.26 5.71
CA SER A 132 -19.24 -3.82 6.65
C SER A 132 -19.36 -5.35 6.50
N ASP A 133 -19.83 -6.02 7.55
CA ASP A 133 -19.89 -7.50 7.69
C ASP A 133 -20.89 -8.21 6.75
N ASN A 134 -21.47 -7.51 5.77
CA ASN A 134 -22.51 -8.05 4.90
C ASN A 134 -22.56 -7.38 3.51
N ASN A 135 -21.45 -6.79 3.07
CA ASN A 135 -21.43 -5.98 1.85
C ASN A 135 -20.87 -6.70 0.62
N ARG A 136 -20.51 -7.99 0.70
CA ARG A 136 -19.98 -8.71 -0.47
C ARG A 136 -20.92 -8.68 -1.68
N PRO A 137 -22.25 -8.88 -1.56
CA PRO A 137 -23.14 -8.77 -2.72
C PRO A 137 -23.12 -7.39 -3.39
N ILE A 138 -22.89 -6.32 -2.60
CA ILE A 138 -22.79 -4.96 -3.11
C ILE A 138 -21.42 -4.75 -3.79
N ALA A 139 -20.35 -5.29 -3.21
CA ALA A 139 -19.03 -5.29 -3.82
C ALA A 139 -19.04 -5.99 -5.20
N ASP A 140 -19.65 -7.18 -5.28
CA ASP A 140 -19.83 -7.94 -6.51
C ASP A 140 -20.61 -7.13 -7.57
N GLN A 141 -21.64 -6.42 -7.14
CA GLN A 141 -22.43 -5.57 -8.02
C GLN A 141 -21.63 -4.38 -8.56
N ILE A 142 -20.85 -3.71 -7.72
CA ILE A 142 -20.03 -2.55 -8.11
C ILE A 142 -18.93 -2.97 -9.08
N ILE A 143 -18.25 -4.08 -8.80
CA ILE A 143 -17.15 -4.59 -9.62
C ILE A 143 -17.67 -5.31 -10.88
N GLY A 144 -18.87 -5.89 -10.82
CA GLY A 144 -19.53 -6.57 -11.92
C GLY A 144 -19.18 -8.05 -12.07
N TYR A 145 -18.53 -8.65 -11.07
CA TYR A 145 -18.26 -10.08 -10.93
C TYR A 145 -18.04 -10.44 -9.45
N SER A 146 -18.08 -11.74 -9.13
CA SER A 146 -17.80 -12.24 -7.77
C SER A 146 -16.38 -11.90 -7.33
N VAL A 147 -16.25 -11.01 -6.35
CA VAL A 147 -14.98 -10.64 -5.74
C VAL A 147 -14.60 -11.72 -4.70
N PRO A 148 -13.48 -12.43 -4.88
CA PRO A 148 -12.99 -13.34 -3.85
C PRO A 148 -12.40 -12.52 -2.68
N PRO A 149 -12.32 -13.12 -1.47
CA PRO A 149 -11.57 -12.50 -0.38
C PRO A 149 -10.15 -12.13 -0.81
N LEU A 150 -9.66 -10.99 -0.35
CA LEU A 150 -8.37 -10.45 -0.78
C LEU A 150 -7.18 -11.26 -0.24
N PHE A 151 -7.36 -12.10 0.79
CA PHE A 151 -6.30 -12.97 1.28
C PHE A 151 -5.93 -14.06 0.26
N ASP A 152 -6.87 -14.47 -0.59
CA ASP A 152 -6.66 -15.41 -1.69
C ASP A 152 -6.11 -14.76 -2.97
N TYR A 153 -6.00 -13.42 -3.00
CA TYR A 153 -5.59 -12.69 -4.19
C TYR A 153 -4.06 -12.69 -4.37
N LYS A 154 -3.58 -13.32 -5.45
CA LYS A 154 -2.14 -13.40 -5.78
C LYS A 154 -1.53 -12.06 -6.17
N ASP A 155 -2.33 -11.18 -6.78
CA ASP A 155 -1.90 -9.85 -7.24
C ASP A 155 -2.23 -8.75 -6.23
N ARG A 156 -2.45 -9.11 -4.95
CA ARG A 156 -2.54 -8.12 -3.88
C ARG A 156 -1.22 -7.35 -3.85
N PHE A 157 -1.29 -6.02 -3.89
CA PHE A 157 -0.09 -5.21 -3.68
C PHE A 157 0.25 -5.09 -2.20
N PHE A 158 -0.59 -5.66 -1.32
CA PHE A 158 -0.35 -5.71 0.12
C PHE A 158 -1.06 -6.90 0.77
N GLY A 159 -0.32 -7.65 1.58
CA GLY A 159 -0.82 -8.75 2.40
C GLY A 159 0.32 -9.52 3.04
N PHE A 160 -0.01 -10.38 4.02
CA PHE A 160 0.97 -11.28 4.62
C PHE A 160 1.07 -12.55 3.79
N ASP A 161 2.30 -12.95 3.45
CA ASP A 161 2.54 -14.32 3.02
C ASP A 161 2.40 -15.22 4.25
N HIS A 162 1.49 -16.19 4.16
CA HIS A 162 1.27 -17.21 5.19
C HIS A 162 2.44 -18.21 5.23
#